data_AF-A0A934RL34-F1
#
_entry.id   AF-A0A934RL34-F1
#
_cell.length_a   1.000
_cell.length_b   1.000
_cell.length_c   1.000
_cell.angle_alpha   90.00
_cell.angle_beta   90.00
_cell.angle_gamma   90.00
#
_symmetry.space_group_name_H-M   'P 1'
#
loop_
_entity.id
_entity.type
_entity.pdbx_description
1 polymer ?
#
loop_
_entity_poly.entity_id
_entity_poly.type
_entity_poly.pdbx_seq_one_letter_code
_entity_poly.pdbx_strand_id
1 'polypeptide(L)'
;MKNLLSLSLFLAISAQIASAQRVYLACGNAGVRYAEFDASTGTLSASKEGISLAGAGFLALHSEGTHLYSTYWKKDEEGHSGAVASLRIGEDGDLELVNSVSTKGSGACHVSLDDTSQVAFAANYGSGSVASFQVQEDGSLSEAVSSILHEGSSKHPQRQKGPHAHYFAVGPQNSFAYAPDLGLDQVVIYRFDPATAALSPAGEGKLAAGAGPRHMKFSRDGSYAYVLNELDLTVTTFRVDARDGSLTAIDTISTVELEDKEEMSCAEIRVHPNGRLVYTSQRDLRTREGEEIGRNSLSTFFVTDEGTLRRVQTISAGVRIPRNFNLDPSGRWLLAGGQSSEDIQIFSVAEDSGKLTPHGEPVACPGGPICFQFVPED
;
A
#
# COMPACT_ATOMS: atom_id res chain seq x y z
N MET A 1 67.91 -29.33 -7.93
CA MET A 1 66.49 -29.62 -8.23
C MET A 1 65.64 -29.28 -7.01
N LYS A 2 64.82 -28.23 -7.09
CA LYS A 2 63.47 -28.09 -6.50
C LYS A 2 63.02 -26.64 -6.71
N ASN A 3 62.23 -26.44 -7.76
CA ASN A 3 61.60 -25.17 -8.10
C ASN A 3 60.49 -24.85 -7.08
N LEU A 4 60.49 -23.64 -6.55
CA LEU A 4 59.32 -23.04 -5.91
C LEU A 4 58.39 -22.51 -7.00
N LEU A 5 57.20 -23.09 -7.15
CA LEU A 5 56.08 -22.45 -7.85
C LEU A 5 55.33 -21.56 -6.84
N SER A 6 55.33 -20.26 -7.09
CA SER A 6 54.40 -19.31 -6.48
C SER A 6 53.08 -19.37 -7.24
N LEU A 7 52.02 -19.86 -6.60
CA LEU A 7 50.67 -19.87 -7.16
C LEU A 7 49.96 -18.59 -6.71
N SER A 8 49.90 -17.59 -7.58
CA SER A 8 49.12 -16.37 -7.35
C SER A 8 47.66 -16.64 -7.66
N LEU A 9 46.83 -16.75 -6.62
CA LEU A 9 45.38 -16.89 -6.73
C LEU A 9 44.77 -15.51 -7.02
N PHE A 10 44.39 -15.24 -8.27
CA PHE A 10 43.57 -14.09 -8.62
C PHE A 10 42.13 -14.37 -8.20
N LEU A 11 41.70 -13.75 -7.10
CA LEU A 11 40.29 -13.69 -6.73
C LEU A 11 39.63 -12.65 -7.65
N ALA A 12 38.98 -13.10 -8.72
CA ALA A 12 38.13 -12.24 -9.53
C ALA A 12 36.87 -11.94 -8.71
N ILE A 13 36.83 -10.78 -8.06
CA ILE A 13 35.60 -10.20 -7.51
C ILE A 13 34.80 -9.76 -8.73
N SER A 14 33.82 -10.56 -9.15
CA SER A 14 32.78 -10.08 -10.05
C SER A 14 31.98 -9.03 -9.26
N ALA A 15 32.20 -7.75 -9.56
CA ALA A 15 31.27 -6.71 -9.18
C ALA A 15 29.95 -7.03 -9.91
N GLN A 16 28.98 -7.57 -9.18
CA GLN A 16 27.62 -7.65 -9.64
C GLN A 16 27.20 -6.19 -9.82
N ILE A 17 27.01 -5.76 -11.07
CA ILE A 17 26.39 -4.47 -11.35
C ILE A 17 25.00 -4.61 -10.76
N ALA A 18 24.75 -3.99 -9.60
CA ALA A 18 23.41 -3.88 -9.07
C ALA A 18 22.60 -3.14 -10.13
N SER A 19 21.69 -3.85 -10.79
CA SER A 19 20.75 -3.22 -11.69
C SER A 19 19.89 -2.32 -10.83
N ALA A 20 19.69 -1.07 -11.23
CA ALA A 20 18.69 -0.26 -10.57
C ALA A 20 17.32 -0.93 -10.77
N GLN A 21 16.52 -0.93 -9.71
CA GLN A 21 15.21 -1.55 -9.69
C GLN A 21 14.13 -0.52 -10.06
N ARG A 22 13.24 -0.88 -10.99
CA ARG A 22 12.15 0.01 -11.38
C ARG A 22 11.09 0.12 -10.28
N VAL A 23 10.62 1.34 -10.05
CA VAL A 23 9.53 1.65 -9.10
C VAL A 23 8.47 2.49 -9.80
N TYR A 24 7.23 2.00 -9.81
CA TYR A 24 6.06 2.72 -10.28
C TYR A 24 5.40 3.53 -9.17
N LEU A 25 4.93 4.73 -9.51
CA LEU A 25 4.43 5.75 -8.60
C LEU A 25 3.06 6.23 -9.09
N ALA A 26 2.02 6.05 -8.28
CA ALA A 26 0.72 6.69 -8.55
C ALA A 26 0.76 8.14 -8.06
N CYS A 27 0.43 9.10 -8.92
CA CYS A 27 0.50 10.53 -8.64
C CYS A 27 -0.86 11.24 -8.84
N GLY A 28 -1.95 10.56 -8.46
CA GLY A 28 -3.30 11.09 -8.51
C GLY A 28 -3.73 11.49 -9.92
N ASN A 29 -3.94 12.79 -10.14
CA ASN A 29 -4.35 13.31 -11.45
C ASN A 29 -3.20 13.46 -12.44
N ALA A 30 -1.95 13.40 -11.98
CA ALA A 30 -0.78 13.40 -12.85
C ALA A 30 -0.51 12.03 -13.51
N GLY A 31 -1.30 11.00 -13.18
CA GLY A 31 -1.14 9.66 -13.74
C GLY A 31 -0.13 8.81 -12.99
N VAL A 32 0.50 7.89 -13.73
CA VAL A 32 1.52 6.99 -13.21
C VAL A 32 2.88 7.42 -13.72
N ARG A 33 3.83 7.52 -12.80
CA ARG A 33 5.23 7.83 -13.06
C ARG A 33 6.09 6.62 -12.72
N TYR A 34 7.33 6.58 -13.18
CA TYR A 34 8.31 5.58 -12.76
C TYR A 34 9.67 6.21 -12.51
N ALA A 35 10.48 5.54 -11.70
CA ALA A 35 11.86 5.89 -11.40
C ALA A 35 12.69 4.61 -11.23
N GLU A 36 14.01 4.74 -11.29
CA GLU A 36 14.95 3.66 -11.06
C GLU A 36 15.59 3.83 -9.67
N PHE A 37 15.55 2.79 -8.84
CA PHE A 37 16.05 2.78 -7.48
C PHE A 37 17.27 1.87 -7.34
N ASP A 38 18.41 2.45 -6.98
CA ASP A 38 19.62 1.70 -6.67
C ASP A 38 19.64 1.34 -5.18
N ALA A 39 19.26 0.09 -4.87
CA ALA A 39 19.21 -0.43 -3.51
C ALA A 39 20.61 -0.64 -2.87
N SER A 40 21.70 -0.51 -3.62
CA SER A 40 23.06 -0.56 -3.07
C SER A 40 23.49 0.78 -2.48
N THR A 41 23.00 1.88 -3.04
CA THR A 41 23.33 3.24 -2.60
C THR A 41 22.18 3.95 -1.89
N GLY A 42 20.93 3.51 -2.08
CA GLY A 42 19.74 4.21 -1.60
C GLY A 42 19.36 5.40 -2.48
N THR A 43 19.79 5.41 -3.74
CA THR A 43 19.56 6.52 -4.66
C THR A 43 18.35 6.25 -5.55
N LEU A 44 17.46 7.24 -5.68
CA LEU A 44 16.34 7.22 -6.62
C LEU A 44 16.60 8.19 -7.78
N SER A 45 16.40 7.75 -9.01
CA SER A 45 16.49 8.63 -10.18
C SER A 45 15.39 9.69 -10.17
N ALA A 46 15.53 10.72 -11.00
CA ALA A 46 14.39 11.58 -11.33
C ALA A 46 13.25 10.73 -11.92
N SER A 47 12.02 11.04 -11.52
CA SER A 47 10.84 10.33 -12.04
C SER A 47 10.52 10.75 -13.48
N LYS A 48 10.12 9.78 -14.30
CA LYS A 48 9.61 9.96 -15.66
C LYS A 48 8.10 9.72 -15.68
N GLU A 49 7.40 10.35 -16.62
CA GLU A 49 6.00 10.04 -16.87
C GLU A 49 5.92 8.65 -17.52
N GLY A 50 5.08 7.76 -16.96
CA GLY A 50 4.78 6.46 -17.56
C GLY A 50 3.50 6.49 -18.38
N ILE A 51 2.43 7.11 -17.84
CA ILE A 51 1.18 7.38 -18.54
C ILE A 51 0.37 8.48 -17.84
N SER A 52 -0.28 9.35 -18.61
CA SER A 52 -1.28 10.28 -18.08
C SER A 52 -2.61 9.55 -17.83
N LEU A 53 -3.03 9.49 -16.55
CA LEU A 53 -4.20 8.73 -16.13
C LEU A 53 -4.87 9.40 -14.91
N ALA A 54 -5.96 10.13 -15.14
CA ALA A 54 -6.65 10.85 -14.07
C ALA A 54 -7.19 9.90 -12.99
N GLY A 55 -6.92 10.21 -11.71
CA GLY A 55 -7.37 9.37 -10.59
C GLY A 55 -6.53 8.12 -10.34
N ALA A 56 -5.31 8.04 -10.87
CA ALA A 56 -4.30 7.05 -10.52
C ALA A 56 -3.88 7.22 -9.05
N GLY A 57 -4.63 6.61 -8.14
CA GLY A 57 -4.49 6.78 -6.69
C GLY A 57 -3.86 5.60 -5.97
N PHE A 58 -3.96 4.41 -6.56
CA PHE A 58 -3.33 3.19 -6.06
C PHE A 58 -2.93 2.28 -7.21
N LEU A 59 -1.93 1.43 -6.96
CA LEU A 59 -1.37 0.50 -7.94
C LEU A 59 -1.31 -0.92 -7.37
N ALA A 60 -1.52 -1.90 -8.23
CA ALA A 60 -1.19 -3.30 -7.99
C ALA A 60 -0.36 -3.83 -9.16
N LEU A 61 0.69 -4.60 -8.88
CA LEU A 61 1.55 -5.18 -9.90
C LEU A 61 1.19 -6.65 -10.08
N HIS A 62 1.10 -7.10 -11.33
CA HIS A 62 1.01 -8.52 -11.65
C HIS A 62 2.27 -9.26 -11.16
N SER A 63 2.14 -10.48 -10.65
CA SER A 63 3.26 -11.27 -10.10
C SER A 63 4.46 -11.39 -11.05
N GLU A 64 4.20 -11.61 -12.34
CA GLU A 64 5.20 -11.65 -13.41
C GLU A 64 5.78 -10.29 -13.83
N GLY A 65 5.40 -9.17 -13.18
CA GLY A 65 5.93 -7.83 -13.49
C GLY A 65 5.52 -7.28 -14.87
N THR A 66 4.58 -7.92 -15.58
CA THR A 66 4.21 -7.57 -16.96
C THR A 66 3.09 -6.53 -17.06
N HIS A 67 2.26 -6.41 -16.02
CA HIS A 67 1.11 -5.51 -15.99
C HIS A 67 1.01 -4.78 -14.65
N LEU A 68 0.49 -3.55 -14.73
CA LEU A 68 0.15 -2.71 -13.61
C LEU A 68 -1.35 -2.40 -13.66
N TYR A 69 -2.03 -2.59 -12.54
CA TYR A 69 -3.42 -2.21 -12.38
C TYR A 69 -3.49 -0.94 -11.56
N SER A 70 -4.24 0.05 -12.03
CA SER A 70 -4.37 1.34 -11.35
C SER A 70 -5.83 1.68 -11.10
N THR A 71 -6.13 2.26 -9.94
CA THR A 71 -7.42 2.95 -9.79
C THR A 71 -7.51 4.04 -10.83
N TYR A 72 -8.70 4.30 -11.33
CA TYR A 72 -8.92 5.26 -12.40
C TYR A 72 -10.21 6.03 -12.12
N TRP A 73 -10.21 7.33 -12.41
CA TRP A 73 -11.45 8.09 -12.42
C TRP A 73 -12.05 8.07 -13.82
N LYS A 74 -13.23 7.45 -13.94
CA LYS A 74 -14.02 7.46 -15.17
C LYS A 74 -15.48 7.43 -14.80
N LYS A 75 -16.24 8.38 -15.34
CA LYS A 75 -17.70 8.39 -15.18
C LYS A 75 -18.34 7.44 -16.18
N ASP A 76 -19.15 6.49 -15.71
CA ASP A 76 -19.95 5.62 -16.59
C ASP A 76 -21.35 6.18 -16.84
N GLU A 77 -22.11 5.52 -17.71
CA GLU A 77 -23.47 5.95 -18.11
C GLU A 77 -24.47 5.92 -16.94
N GLU A 78 -24.23 5.06 -15.95
CA GLU A 78 -25.02 4.92 -14.73
C GLU A 78 -24.66 5.97 -13.68
N GLY A 79 -23.61 6.76 -13.92
CA GLY A 79 -23.15 7.85 -13.07
C GLY A 79 -22.15 7.42 -11.99
N HIS A 80 -21.69 6.17 -12.00
CA HIS A 80 -20.55 5.73 -11.20
C HIS A 80 -19.28 6.45 -11.65
N SER A 81 -18.29 6.57 -10.77
CA SER A 81 -17.05 7.33 -11.05
C SER A 81 -15.77 6.63 -10.64
N GLY A 82 -15.87 5.39 -10.16
CA GLY A 82 -14.73 4.51 -9.91
C GLY A 82 -14.49 3.56 -11.08
N ALA A 83 -13.23 3.41 -11.46
CA ALA A 83 -12.77 2.46 -12.45
C ALA A 83 -11.41 1.84 -12.05
N VAL A 84 -11.03 0.78 -12.74
CA VAL A 84 -9.67 0.21 -12.71
C VAL A 84 -9.15 0.15 -14.14
N ALA A 85 -7.94 0.63 -14.35
CA ALA A 85 -7.21 0.51 -15.61
C ALA A 85 -6.21 -0.66 -15.51
N SER A 86 -6.17 -1.51 -16.55
CA SER A 86 -5.07 -2.44 -16.79
C SER A 86 -4.08 -1.79 -17.74
N LEU A 87 -2.80 -1.79 -17.34
CA LEU A 87 -1.71 -1.16 -18.04
C LEU A 87 -0.61 -2.20 -18.32
N ARG A 88 -0.22 -2.35 -19.57
CA ARG A 88 0.91 -3.20 -19.97
C ARG A 88 2.22 -2.45 -19.72
N ILE A 89 3.20 -3.11 -19.13
CA ILE A 89 4.53 -2.56 -18.88
C ILE A 89 5.40 -2.78 -20.12
N GLY A 90 5.93 -1.70 -20.68
CA GLY A 90 6.94 -1.73 -21.75
C GLY A 90 8.36 -1.93 -21.21
N GLU A 91 9.29 -2.30 -22.09
CA GLU A 91 10.71 -2.55 -21.73
C GLU A 91 11.36 -1.33 -21.05
N ASP A 92 11.10 -0.13 -21.57
CA ASP A 92 11.65 1.13 -21.05
C ASP A 92 10.93 1.68 -19.81
N GLY A 93 9.85 1.01 -19.37
CA GLY A 93 9.06 1.39 -18.19
C GLY A 93 7.80 2.18 -18.50
N ASP A 94 7.62 2.57 -19.76
CA ASP A 94 6.40 3.22 -20.24
C ASP A 94 5.20 2.28 -20.10
N LEU A 95 4.00 2.87 -19.98
CA LEU A 95 2.77 2.14 -19.71
C LEU A 95 1.79 2.32 -20.86
N GLU A 96 1.22 1.22 -21.35
CA GLU A 96 0.15 1.23 -22.35
C GLU A 96 -1.16 0.79 -21.74
N LEU A 97 -2.23 1.58 -21.94
CA LEU A 97 -3.57 1.20 -21.51
C LEU A 97 -4.08 0.00 -22.32
N VAL A 98 -4.32 -1.13 -21.66
CA VAL A 98 -4.96 -2.31 -22.25
C VAL A 98 -6.47 -2.12 -22.27
N ASN A 99 -7.07 -1.95 -21.08
CA ASN A 99 -8.46 -1.57 -20.94
C ASN A 99 -8.74 -0.84 -19.62
N SER A 100 -9.96 -0.32 -19.48
CA SER A 100 -10.47 0.22 -18.21
C SER A 100 -11.90 -0.24 -17.98
N VAL A 101 -12.22 -0.62 -16.75
CA VAL A 101 -13.52 -1.19 -16.36
C VAL A 101 -14.12 -0.43 -15.18
N SER A 102 -15.44 -0.29 -15.16
CA SER A 102 -16.16 0.36 -14.05
C SER A 102 -16.11 -0.52 -12.81
N THR A 103 -15.89 0.07 -11.63
CA THR A 103 -16.05 -0.63 -10.35
C THR A 103 -17.51 -0.69 -9.89
N LYS A 104 -18.44 -0.11 -10.67
CA LYS A 104 -19.85 0.08 -10.31
C LYS A 104 -20.01 0.81 -8.96
N GLY A 105 -19.06 1.69 -8.64
CA GLY A 105 -19.01 2.49 -7.43
C GLY A 105 -18.40 3.87 -7.67
N SER A 106 -18.18 4.65 -6.63
CA SER A 106 -17.57 5.98 -6.74
C SER A 106 -16.34 6.13 -5.87
N GLY A 107 -15.36 6.90 -6.35
CA GLY A 107 -14.11 7.12 -5.63
C GLY A 107 -13.31 5.84 -5.39
N ALA A 108 -13.05 5.07 -6.45
CA ALA A 108 -12.12 3.94 -6.40
C ALA A 108 -10.78 4.41 -5.80
N CYS A 109 -10.36 3.79 -4.71
CA CYS A 109 -9.27 4.29 -3.86
C CYS A 109 -8.18 3.24 -3.58
N HIS A 110 -8.47 1.97 -3.87
CA HIS A 110 -7.54 0.86 -3.73
C HIS A 110 -7.81 -0.18 -4.80
N VAL A 111 -6.74 -0.80 -5.31
CA VAL A 111 -6.77 -1.96 -6.18
C VAL A 111 -5.73 -2.97 -5.68
N SER A 112 -6.04 -4.26 -5.74
CA SER A 112 -5.11 -5.35 -5.45
C SER A 112 -5.39 -6.55 -6.34
N LEU A 113 -4.48 -7.52 -6.30
CA LEU A 113 -4.66 -8.83 -6.92
C LEU A 113 -4.66 -9.90 -5.83
N ASP A 114 -5.22 -11.06 -6.17
CA ASP A 114 -5.02 -12.29 -5.42
C ASP A 114 -3.59 -12.84 -5.64
N ASP A 115 -3.20 -13.84 -4.85
CA ASP A 115 -1.82 -14.36 -4.87
C ASP A 115 -1.43 -14.99 -6.23
N THR A 116 -2.40 -15.41 -7.05
CA THR A 116 -2.16 -15.97 -8.39
C THR A 116 -2.27 -14.94 -9.52
N SER A 117 -2.61 -13.69 -9.21
CA SER A 117 -2.85 -12.62 -10.19
C SER A 117 -3.99 -12.92 -11.18
N GLN A 118 -4.95 -13.77 -10.81
CA GLN A 118 -6.11 -14.13 -11.63
C GLN A 118 -7.38 -13.36 -11.25
N VAL A 119 -7.43 -12.81 -10.03
CA VAL A 119 -8.55 -12.00 -9.55
C VAL A 119 -8.04 -10.64 -9.10
N ALA A 120 -8.68 -9.57 -9.59
CA ALA A 120 -8.45 -8.22 -9.10
C ALA A 120 -9.57 -7.78 -8.16
N PHE A 121 -9.23 -6.99 -7.15
CA PHE A 121 -10.15 -6.44 -6.16
C PHE A 121 -10.06 -4.92 -6.13
N ALA A 122 -11.19 -4.23 -5.95
CA ALA A 122 -11.22 -2.78 -5.79
C ALA A 122 -12.07 -2.35 -4.58
N ALA A 123 -11.64 -1.28 -3.91
CA ALA A 123 -12.42 -0.60 -2.88
C ALA A 123 -12.82 0.81 -3.34
N ASN A 124 -14.09 1.16 -3.13
CA ASN A 124 -14.67 2.43 -3.50
C ASN A 124 -14.99 3.25 -2.24
N TYR A 125 -14.15 4.25 -1.94
CA TYR A 125 -14.33 5.10 -0.77
C TYR A 125 -15.61 5.94 -0.87
N GLY A 126 -15.90 6.49 -2.06
CA GLY A 126 -17.01 7.43 -2.25
C GLY A 126 -18.38 6.79 -2.07
N SER A 127 -18.55 5.54 -2.51
CA SER A 127 -19.80 4.78 -2.37
C SER A 127 -19.83 3.86 -1.17
N GLY A 128 -18.67 3.50 -0.58
CA GLY A 128 -18.61 2.49 0.47
C GLY A 128 -18.91 1.09 -0.07
N SER A 129 -18.29 0.73 -1.19
CA SER A 129 -18.51 -0.56 -1.85
C SER A 129 -17.21 -1.23 -2.25
N VAL A 130 -17.26 -2.53 -2.50
CA VAL A 130 -16.15 -3.33 -3.03
C VAL A 130 -16.52 -3.99 -4.36
N ALA A 131 -15.53 -4.24 -5.20
CA ALA A 131 -15.72 -4.93 -6.48
C ALA A 131 -14.63 -5.96 -6.76
N SER A 132 -14.93 -6.91 -7.65
CA SER A 132 -14.02 -7.98 -8.09
C SER A 132 -14.11 -8.19 -9.60
N PHE A 133 -13.00 -8.61 -10.20
CA PHE A 133 -12.83 -8.78 -11.64
C PHE A 133 -11.97 -10.01 -11.92
N GLN A 134 -12.19 -10.67 -13.04
CA GLN A 134 -11.23 -11.63 -13.57
C GLN A 134 -10.13 -10.89 -14.32
N VAL A 135 -8.89 -11.32 -14.12
CA VAL A 135 -7.75 -10.95 -14.93
C VAL A 135 -7.63 -11.95 -16.08
N GLN A 136 -7.66 -11.45 -17.31
CA GLN A 136 -7.54 -12.26 -18.52
C GLN A 136 -6.08 -12.57 -18.85
N GLU A 137 -5.85 -13.54 -19.74
CA GLU A 137 -4.50 -13.96 -20.16
C GLU A 137 -3.69 -12.81 -20.78
N ASP A 138 -4.35 -11.87 -21.45
CA ASP A 138 -3.72 -10.66 -22.01
C ASP A 138 -3.53 -9.53 -20.99
N GLY A 139 -3.80 -9.80 -19.71
CA GLY A 139 -3.72 -8.84 -18.61
C GLY A 139 -4.93 -7.90 -18.51
N SER A 140 -5.88 -7.92 -19.45
CA SER A 140 -7.09 -7.10 -19.38
C SER A 140 -8.01 -7.54 -18.24
N LEU A 141 -8.88 -6.63 -17.79
CA LEU A 141 -9.90 -6.93 -16.78
C LEU A 141 -11.26 -7.21 -17.42
N SER A 142 -12.02 -8.16 -16.86
CA SER A 142 -13.44 -8.31 -17.16
C SER A 142 -14.26 -7.12 -16.65
N GLU A 143 -15.53 -7.03 -17.07
CA GLU A 143 -16.53 -6.27 -16.31
C GLU A 143 -16.59 -6.78 -14.85
N ALA A 144 -17.09 -5.94 -13.93
CA ALA A 144 -17.20 -6.30 -12.52
C ALA A 144 -18.07 -7.57 -12.35
N VAL A 145 -17.49 -8.62 -11.76
CA VAL A 145 -18.19 -9.87 -11.45
C VAL A 145 -19.06 -9.70 -10.21
N SER A 146 -18.50 -9.09 -9.18
CA SER A 146 -19.22 -8.69 -7.98
C SER A 146 -19.05 -7.19 -7.76
N SER A 147 -20.12 -6.52 -7.34
CA SER A 147 -20.08 -5.18 -6.75
C SER A 147 -21.04 -5.16 -5.56
N ILE A 148 -20.51 -4.92 -4.37
CA ILE A 148 -21.25 -5.04 -3.11
C ILE A 148 -21.18 -3.71 -2.38
N LEU A 149 -22.34 -3.07 -2.25
CA LEU A 149 -22.51 -1.89 -1.42
C LEU A 149 -22.59 -2.32 0.04
N HIS A 150 -21.77 -1.71 0.90
CA HIS A 150 -21.90 -1.90 2.33
C HIS A 150 -23.04 -1.02 2.87
N GLU A 151 -23.52 -1.31 4.07
CA GLU A 151 -24.57 -0.53 4.74
C GLU A 151 -24.21 -0.28 6.20
N GLY A 152 -24.68 0.86 6.72
CA GLY A 152 -24.44 1.27 8.10
C GLY A 152 -23.71 2.60 8.20
N SER A 153 -23.28 2.93 9.41
CA SER A 153 -22.59 4.17 9.77
C SER A 153 -21.95 4.01 11.14
N SER A 154 -21.18 5.01 11.56
CA SER A 154 -20.59 5.04 12.89
C SER A 154 -20.50 6.46 13.47
N LYS A 155 -19.62 6.65 14.44
CA LYS A 155 -19.63 7.76 15.40
C LYS A 155 -19.20 9.10 14.80
N HIS A 156 -18.24 9.12 13.87
CA HIS A 156 -17.67 10.37 13.37
C HIS A 156 -18.69 11.12 12.51
N PRO A 157 -19.09 12.35 12.89
CA PRO A 157 -20.29 13.01 12.36
C PRO A 157 -20.22 13.36 10.88
N GLN A 158 -19.02 13.45 10.29
CA GLN A 158 -18.82 13.73 8.86
C GLN A 158 -18.23 12.55 8.09
N ARG A 159 -17.19 11.91 8.63
CA ARG A 159 -16.42 10.83 8.00
C ARG A 159 -17.04 9.43 8.14
N GLN A 160 -18.10 9.26 8.94
CA GLN A 160 -18.74 7.97 9.17
C GLN A 160 -20.28 8.05 9.11
N LYS A 161 -20.82 8.95 8.26
CA LYS A 161 -22.29 9.02 8.00
C LYS A 161 -22.81 7.83 7.20
N GLY A 162 -21.90 7.12 6.55
CA GLY A 162 -22.13 5.96 5.71
C GLY A 162 -20.83 5.17 5.56
N PRO A 163 -20.86 4.05 4.84
CA PRO A 163 -19.68 3.23 4.56
C PRO A 163 -18.67 3.94 3.66
N HIS A 164 -17.40 3.59 3.85
CA HIS A 164 -16.24 4.08 3.14
C HIS A 164 -15.15 2.99 3.09
N ALA A 165 -15.39 1.92 2.33
CA ALA A 165 -14.40 0.88 2.04
C ALA A 165 -13.11 1.52 1.49
N HIS A 166 -11.98 1.32 2.16
CA HIS A 166 -10.74 2.02 1.86
C HIS A 166 -9.60 1.08 1.43
N TYR A 167 -9.73 -0.22 1.69
CA TYR A 167 -8.77 -1.24 1.31
C TYR A 167 -9.56 -2.49 0.94
N PHE A 168 -9.05 -3.28 -0.01
CA PHE A 168 -9.58 -4.60 -0.29
C PHE A 168 -8.49 -5.46 -0.89
N ALA A 169 -8.09 -6.52 -0.18
CA ALA A 169 -7.07 -7.46 -0.63
C ALA A 169 -7.26 -8.82 0.04
N VAL A 170 -6.66 -9.84 -0.55
CA VAL A 170 -6.63 -11.19 0.01
C VAL A 170 -5.82 -11.23 1.30
N GLY A 171 -6.21 -12.12 2.20
CA GLY A 171 -5.41 -12.49 3.35
C GLY A 171 -4.66 -13.79 3.14
N PRO A 172 -4.09 -14.34 4.23
CA PRO A 172 -3.28 -15.55 4.16
C PRO A 172 -4.06 -16.71 3.53
N GLN A 173 -3.38 -17.53 2.71
CA GLN A 173 -3.95 -18.69 2.00
C GLN A 173 -4.89 -18.37 0.83
N ASN A 174 -4.95 -17.12 0.36
CA ASN A 174 -5.67 -16.74 -0.86
C ASN A 174 -7.13 -17.23 -0.93
N SER A 175 -7.81 -17.29 0.22
CA SER A 175 -9.18 -17.86 0.33
C SER A 175 -10.21 -16.84 0.80
N PHE A 176 -9.74 -15.75 1.41
CA PHE A 176 -10.56 -14.68 1.95
C PHE A 176 -9.99 -13.34 1.52
N ALA A 177 -10.87 -12.37 1.28
CA ALA A 177 -10.55 -10.99 1.01
C ALA A 177 -11.13 -10.08 2.10
N TYR A 178 -10.36 -9.08 2.51
CA TYR A 178 -10.61 -8.27 3.70
C TYR A 178 -10.72 -6.80 3.31
N ALA A 179 -11.83 -6.18 3.71
CA ALA A 179 -12.16 -4.80 3.38
C ALA A 179 -12.35 -3.95 4.64
N PRO A 180 -11.27 -3.32 5.15
CA PRO A 180 -11.36 -2.18 6.05
C PRO A 180 -12.33 -1.13 5.52
N ASP A 181 -13.41 -0.90 6.27
CA ASP A 181 -14.40 0.12 5.97
C ASP A 181 -14.36 1.21 7.05
N LEU A 182 -13.83 2.37 6.65
CA LEU A 182 -13.66 3.51 7.54
C LEU A 182 -14.99 3.99 8.12
N GLY A 183 -16.06 3.91 7.33
CA GLY A 183 -17.39 4.38 7.68
C GLY A 183 -18.09 3.53 8.74
N LEU A 184 -17.70 2.27 8.84
CA LEU A 184 -18.39 1.25 9.63
C LEU A 184 -17.64 0.79 10.89
N ASP A 185 -16.37 1.20 11.05
CA ASP A 185 -15.49 0.67 12.11
C ASP A 185 -15.37 -0.86 12.09
N GLN A 186 -15.24 -1.44 10.90
CA GLN A 186 -15.05 -2.87 10.74
C GLN A 186 -14.18 -3.23 9.54
N VAL A 187 -13.60 -4.41 9.59
CA VAL A 187 -13.07 -5.11 8.42
C VAL A 187 -14.15 -6.07 7.95
N VAL A 188 -14.74 -5.81 6.78
CA VAL A 188 -15.71 -6.72 6.14
C VAL A 188 -14.95 -7.84 5.45
N ILE A 189 -15.38 -9.09 5.61
CA ILE A 189 -14.65 -10.27 5.15
C ILE A 189 -15.50 -11.01 4.14
N TYR A 190 -14.88 -11.38 3.02
CA TYR A 190 -15.48 -12.14 1.94
C TYR A 190 -14.68 -13.41 1.67
N ARG A 191 -15.36 -14.49 1.32
CA ARG A 191 -14.77 -15.55 0.50
C ARG A 191 -14.83 -15.12 -0.95
N PHE A 192 -13.88 -15.58 -1.75
CA PHE A 192 -13.94 -15.42 -3.19
C PHE A 192 -13.67 -16.75 -3.89
N ASP A 193 -14.27 -16.93 -5.06
CA ASP A 193 -13.96 -18.04 -5.95
C ASP A 193 -12.91 -17.58 -6.98
N PRO A 194 -11.68 -18.13 -6.98
CA PRO A 194 -10.63 -17.71 -7.90
C PRO A 194 -10.97 -17.98 -9.38
N ALA A 195 -11.81 -18.97 -9.68
CA ALA A 195 -12.18 -19.29 -11.05
C ALA A 195 -13.22 -18.34 -11.62
N THR A 196 -14.09 -17.78 -10.77
CA THR A 196 -15.19 -16.91 -11.21
C THR A 196 -15.00 -15.45 -10.83
N ALA A 197 -14.15 -15.14 -9.84
CA ALA A 197 -14.05 -13.88 -9.11
C ALA A 197 -15.31 -13.53 -8.29
N ALA A 198 -16.25 -14.46 -8.08
CA ALA A 198 -17.45 -14.17 -7.31
C ALA A 198 -17.15 -14.02 -5.81
N LEU A 199 -17.72 -12.98 -5.18
CA LEU A 199 -17.60 -12.70 -3.75
C LEU A 199 -18.80 -13.27 -2.98
N SER A 200 -18.54 -13.79 -1.79
CA SER A 200 -19.60 -14.19 -0.83
C SER A 200 -19.25 -13.70 0.58
N PRO A 201 -20.20 -13.12 1.34
CA PRO A 201 -19.94 -12.65 2.70
C PRO A 201 -19.43 -13.77 3.62
N ALA A 202 -18.41 -13.47 4.43
CA ALA A 202 -17.77 -14.44 5.32
C ALA A 202 -17.69 -13.96 6.78
N GLY A 203 -17.92 -12.68 7.06
CA GLY A 203 -17.99 -12.15 8.42
C GLY A 203 -17.45 -10.73 8.52
N GLU A 204 -17.16 -10.32 9.75
CA GLU A 204 -16.59 -9.00 10.05
C GLU A 204 -15.68 -9.05 11.27
N GLY A 205 -14.61 -8.25 11.24
CA GLY A 205 -13.78 -7.93 12.41
C GLY A 205 -14.14 -6.54 12.91
N LYS A 206 -14.66 -6.40 14.13
CA LYS A 206 -15.10 -5.11 14.68
C LYS A 206 -13.96 -4.34 15.32
N LEU A 207 -13.98 -3.02 15.13
CA LEU A 207 -13.07 -2.07 15.77
C LEU A 207 -13.83 -1.17 16.74
N ALA A 208 -13.09 -0.34 17.48
CA ALA A 208 -13.67 0.66 18.35
C ALA A 208 -14.47 1.70 17.55
N ALA A 209 -15.59 2.15 18.10
CA ALA A 209 -16.42 3.16 17.45
C ALA A 209 -15.66 4.51 17.33
N GLY A 210 -15.52 5.01 16.10
CA GLY A 210 -14.75 6.19 15.74
C GLY A 210 -13.31 5.90 15.30
N ALA A 211 -12.89 4.64 15.17
CA ALA A 211 -11.52 4.28 14.79
C ALA A 211 -11.21 4.62 13.32
N GLY A 212 -12.13 4.26 12.42
CA GLY A 212 -12.03 4.45 10.98
C GLY A 212 -10.92 3.60 10.34
N PRO A 213 -11.06 2.26 10.27
CA PRO A 213 -10.05 1.38 9.69
C PRO A 213 -9.81 1.73 8.22
N ARG A 214 -8.54 1.87 7.84
CA ARG A 214 -8.14 2.38 6.53
C ARG A 214 -7.43 1.32 5.70
N HIS A 215 -6.23 0.94 6.10
CA HIS A 215 -5.41 -0.08 5.45
C HIS A 215 -5.08 -1.18 6.46
N MET A 216 -4.75 -2.36 5.96
CA MET A 216 -4.27 -3.46 6.80
C MET A 216 -3.14 -4.23 6.13
N LYS A 217 -2.37 -4.97 6.95
CA LYS A 217 -1.37 -5.94 6.52
C LYS A 217 -1.36 -7.13 7.46
N PHE A 218 -1.00 -8.30 6.94
CA PHE A 218 -0.85 -9.51 7.73
C PHE A 218 0.58 -9.69 8.21
N SER A 219 0.75 -10.39 9.34
CA SER A 219 2.06 -10.94 9.70
C SER A 219 2.54 -11.91 8.64
N ARG A 220 3.86 -12.13 8.57
CA ARG A 220 4.48 -13.00 7.55
C ARG A 220 3.95 -14.43 7.56
N ASP A 221 3.60 -14.95 8.74
CA ASP A 221 3.02 -16.28 8.91
C ASP A 221 1.48 -16.30 8.76
N GLY A 222 0.86 -15.13 8.60
CA GLY A 222 -0.58 -14.97 8.49
C GLY A 222 -1.38 -15.11 9.79
N SER A 223 -0.72 -15.32 10.93
CA SER A 223 -1.39 -15.51 12.23
C SER A 223 -2.04 -14.24 12.78
N TYR A 224 -1.56 -13.07 12.34
CA TYR A 224 -2.02 -11.77 12.81
C TYR A 224 -2.35 -10.84 11.65
N ALA A 225 -3.29 -9.93 11.90
CA ALA A 225 -3.58 -8.80 11.02
C ALA A 225 -3.43 -7.48 11.78
N TYR A 226 -2.72 -6.52 11.19
CA TYR A 226 -2.54 -5.18 11.71
C TYR A 226 -3.42 -4.22 10.90
N VAL A 227 -4.44 -3.67 11.55
CA VAL A 227 -5.40 -2.74 10.93
C VAL A 227 -5.08 -1.34 11.40
N LEU A 228 -4.71 -0.47 10.47
CA LEU A 228 -4.41 0.94 10.72
C LEU A 228 -5.69 1.76 10.68
N ASN A 229 -5.94 2.51 11.75
CA ASN A 229 -7.13 3.33 11.95
C ASN A 229 -6.81 4.79 11.63
N GLU A 230 -7.51 5.35 10.63
CA GLU A 230 -7.28 6.71 10.14
C GLU A 230 -7.65 7.77 11.16
N LEU A 231 -8.80 7.62 11.82
CA LEU A 231 -9.46 8.71 12.55
C LEU A 231 -8.96 8.82 13.99
N ASP A 232 -8.67 7.70 14.66
CA ASP A 232 -8.22 7.72 16.06
C ASP A 232 -6.70 7.54 16.25
N LEU A 233 -5.95 7.41 15.15
CA LEU A 233 -4.50 7.28 15.12
C LEU A 233 -3.99 6.06 15.91
N THR A 234 -4.54 4.90 15.60
CA THR A 234 -4.16 3.64 16.23
C THR A 234 -3.90 2.52 15.21
N VAL A 235 -3.22 1.47 15.66
CA VAL A 235 -3.20 0.17 14.99
C VAL A 235 -3.88 -0.82 15.91
N THR A 236 -4.89 -1.53 15.40
CA THR A 236 -5.51 -2.67 16.08
C THR A 236 -4.91 -3.96 15.54
N THR A 237 -4.39 -4.78 16.44
CA THR A 237 -3.89 -6.13 16.14
C THR A 237 -5.02 -7.13 16.32
N PHE A 238 -5.21 -7.98 15.31
CA PHE A 238 -6.14 -9.09 15.32
C PHE A 238 -5.40 -10.41 15.23
N ARG A 239 -5.90 -11.45 15.93
CA ARG A 239 -5.62 -12.85 15.57
C ARG A 239 -6.50 -13.25 14.39
N VAL A 240 -5.91 -13.98 13.46
CA VAL A 240 -6.58 -14.51 12.26
C VAL A 240 -6.86 -15.99 12.47
N ASP A 241 -8.10 -16.41 12.28
CA ASP A 241 -8.41 -17.83 12.15
C ASP A 241 -8.31 -18.25 10.68
N ALA A 242 -7.28 -19.03 10.37
CA ALA A 242 -7.01 -19.55 9.02
C ALA A 242 -8.19 -20.30 8.39
N ARG A 243 -9.07 -20.92 9.19
CA ARG A 243 -10.12 -21.83 8.72
C ARG A 243 -11.32 -21.10 8.15
N ASP A 244 -11.69 -19.99 8.79
CA ASP A 244 -12.88 -19.22 8.45
C ASP A 244 -12.59 -17.74 8.15
N GLY A 245 -11.33 -17.31 8.24
CA GLY A 245 -10.88 -15.95 7.97
C GLY A 245 -11.27 -14.96 9.08
N SER A 246 -11.84 -15.42 10.19
CA SER A 246 -12.34 -14.52 11.23
C SER A 246 -11.21 -13.76 11.93
N LEU A 247 -11.53 -12.55 12.39
CA LEU A 247 -10.61 -11.64 13.05
C LEU A 247 -11.04 -11.40 14.50
N THR A 248 -10.16 -11.71 15.45
CA THR A 248 -10.36 -11.43 16.88
C THR A 248 -9.39 -10.35 17.35
N ALA A 249 -9.88 -9.16 17.72
CA ALA A 249 -9.03 -8.08 18.21
C ALA A 249 -8.35 -8.48 19.53
N ILE A 250 -7.04 -8.24 19.64
CA ILE A 250 -6.25 -8.60 20.83
C ILE A 250 -5.50 -7.42 21.46
N ASP A 251 -5.21 -6.37 20.69
CA ASP A 251 -4.49 -5.20 21.19
C ASP A 251 -4.73 -3.97 20.30
N THR A 252 -4.62 -2.78 20.88
CA THR A 252 -4.67 -1.52 20.14
C THR A 252 -3.62 -0.56 20.69
N ILE A 253 -2.76 -0.05 19.83
CA ILE A 253 -1.70 0.91 20.19
C ILE A 253 -1.84 2.21 19.39
N SER A 254 -1.53 3.35 20.02
CA SER A 254 -1.49 4.63 19.30
C SER A 254 -0.28 4.73 18.37
N THR A 255 -0.49 5.33 17.19
CA THR A 255 0.58 5.56 16.22
C THR A 255 1.37 6.83 16.47
N VAL A 256 0.89 7.73 17.32
CA VAL A 256 1.53 9.02 17.61
C VAL A 256 1.90 9.15 19.07
N GLU A 257 2.85 10.02 19.33
CA GLU A 257 3.36 10.37 20.66
C GLU A 257 3.04 11.84 20.98
N LEU A 258 1.87 12.29 20.49
CA LEU A 258 1.42 13.67 20.50
C LEU A 258 0.24 13.86 21.45
N GLU A 259 0.26 14.93 22.23
CA GLU A 259 -0.87 15.38 23.04
C GLU A 259 -1.98 15.98 22.15
N ASP A 260 -1.59 16.88 21.24
CA ASP A 260 -2.49 17.49 20.27
C ASP A 260 -2.56 16.65 18.98
N LYS A 261 -3.73 16.02 18.78
CA LYS A 261 -4.06 15.15 17.65
C LYS A 261 -5.09 15.76 16.71
N GLU A 262 -5.50 17.01 16.93
CA GLU A 262 -6.51 17.61 16.07
C GLU A 262 -5.97 17.77 14.64
N GLU A 263 -6.84 17.44 13.67
CA GLU A 263 -6.54 17.39 12.25
C GLU A 263 -5.35 16.47 11.87
N MET A 264 -5.03 15.48 12.71
CA MET A 264 -4.12 14.40 12.35
C MET A 264 -4.91 13.21 11.77
N SER A 265 -4.30 12.47 10.86
CA SER A 265 -4.88 11.22 10.34
C SER A 265 -3.81 10.20 9.96
N CYS A 266 -4.07 8.90 10.11
CA CYS A 266 -3.16 7.86 9.59
C CYS A 266 -3.38 7.62 8.10
N ALA A 267 -2.40 7.02 7.41
CA ALA A 267 -2.54 6.64 6.01
C ALA A 267 -2.07 5.22 5.71
N GLU A 268 -0.76 4.97 5.59
CA GLU A 268 -0.24 3.68 5.12
C GLU A 268 0.31 2.84 6.28
N ILE A 269 0.23 1.51 6.15
CA ILE A 269 0.85 0.52 7.02
C ILE A 269 1.58 -0.52 6.18
N ARG A 270 2.83 -0.84 6.55
CA ARG A 270 3.63 -1.89 5.91
C ARG A 270 4.25 -2.79 6.97
N VAL A 271 4.33 -4.08 6.68
CA VAL A 271 5.10 -5.05 7.45
C VAL A 271 6.44 -5.23 6.74
N HIS A 272 7.53 -5.18 7.47
CA HIS A 272 8.86 -5.41 6.92
C HIS A 272 8.99 -6.84 6.37
N PRO A 273 9.75 -7.10 5.28
CA PRO A 273 9.91 -8.45 4.72
C PRO A 273 10.38 -9.53 5.73
N ASN A 274 11.14 -9.15 6.76
CA ASN A 274 11.53 -10.05 7.85
C ASN A 274 10.39 -10.40 8.84
N GLY A 275 9.23 -9.74 8.76
CA GLY A 275 8.05 -9.96 9.60
C GLY A 275 8.11 -9.40 11.03
N ARG A 276 9.23 -8.81 11.44
CA ARG A 276 9.48 -8.37 12.84
C ARG A 276 9.12 -6.92 13.11
N LEU A 277 8.83 -6.15 12.07
CA LEU A 277 8.64 -4.71 12.14
C LEU A 277 7.39 -4.30 11.37
N VAL A 278 6.70 -3.30 11.90
CA VAL A 278 5.55 -2.64 11.27
C VAL A 278 5.82 -1.14 11.20
N TYR A 279 5.55 -0.55 10.05
CA TYR A 279 5.67 0.88 9.81
C TYR A 279 4.30 1.47 9.54
N THR A 280 4.09 2.72 9.96
CA THR A 280 2.86 3.47 9.68
C THR A 280 3.18 4.91 9.33
N SER A 281 2.31 5.56 8.56
CA SER A 281 2.41 7.00 8.28
C SER A 281 1.25 7.81 8.85
N GLN A 282 1.58 9.02 9.28
CA GLN A 282 0.67 9.99 9.87
C GLN A 282 0.75 11.32 9.12
N ARG A 283 -0.41 11.89 8.81
CA ARG A 283 -0.60 13.11 8.06
C ARG A 283 -1.08 14.22 8.99
N ASP A 284 -0.42 15.36 8.93
CA ASP A 284 -0.91 16.60 9.52
C ASP A 284 -1.75 17.34 8.48
N LEU A 285 -3.06 17.36 8.66
CA LEU A 285 -3.99 17.96 7.71
C LEU A 285 -4.12 19.48 7.90
N ARG A 286 -3.51 20.05 8.96
CA ARG A 286 -3.44 21.51 9.15
C ARG A 286 -2.51 22.16 8.14
N THR A 287 -1.45 21.45 7.75
CA THR A 287 -0.30 22.03 7.07
C THR A 287 -0.73 22.66 5.75
N ARG A 288 -0.66 24.00 5.71
CA ARG A 288 -0.97 24.78 4.51
C ARG A 288 0.24 24.87 3.59
N GLU A 289 -0.02 25.25 2.36
CA GLU A 289 1.05 25.59 1.42
C GLU A 289 1.94 26.70 2.01
N GLY A 290 3.26 26.50 2.03
CA GLY A 290 4.23 27.43 2.63
C GLY A 290 4.57 27.22 4.12
N GLU A 291 3.89 26.30 4.83
CA GLU A 291 4.23 25.95 6.22
C GLU A 291 5.31 24.84 6.28
N GLU A 292 6.03 24.74 7.41
CA GLU A 292 6.97 23.64 7.69
C GLU A 292 6.30 22.27 7.47
N ILE A 293 7.09 21.20 7.34
CA ILE A 293 6.60 19.82 7.15
C ILE A 293 5.57 19.39 8.21
N GLY A 294 5.40 20.14 9.30
CA GLY A 294 4.33 19.95 10.28
C GLY A 294 4.54 18.66 11.08
N ARG A 295 3.46 18.09 11.61
CA ARG A 295 3.51 16.85 12.41
C ARG A 295 3.49 15.58 11.54
N ASN A 296 3.70 15.71 10.22
CA ASN A 296 3.79 14.59 9.28
C ASN A 296 4.91 13.64 9.72
N SER A 297 4.57 12.38 9.97
CA SER A 297 5.50 11.45 10.64
C SER A 297 5.36 10.01 10.15
N LEU A 298 6.41 9.23 10.40
CA LEU A 298 6.45 7.79 10.25
C LEU A 298 6.71 7.18 11.62
N SER A 299 5.99 6.11 11.94
CA SER A 299 6.17 5.37 13.20
C SER A 299 6.54 3.92 12.94
N THR A 300 7.55 3.44 13.67
CA THR A 300 8.09 2.09 13.61
C THR A 300 7.71 1.31 14.87
N PHE A 301 7.25 0.09 14.69
CA PHE A 301 6.86 -0.83 15.76
C PHE A 301 7.60 -2.16 15.61
N PHE A 302 8.01 -2.73 16.73
CA PHE A 302 8.47 -4.11 16.82
C PHE A 302 7.28 -5.02 17.09
N VAL A 303 7.23 -6.16 16.41
CA VAL A 303 6.24 -7.23 16.64
C VAL A 303 6.72 -8.10 17.78
N THR A 304 5.93 -8.21 18.86
CA THR A 304 6.22 -9.07 20.02
C THR A 304 5.98 -10.54 19.71
N ASP A 305 6.38 -11.44 20.61
CA ASP A 305 6.15 -12.87 20.46
C ASP A 305 4.63 -13.21 20.46
N GLU A 306 3.81 -12.38 21.11
CA GLU A 306 2.35 -12.47 21.11
C GLU A 306 1.68 -11.82 19.89
N GLY A 307 2.48 -11.32 18.93
CA GLY A 307 2.02 -10.63 17.73
C GLY A 307 1.55 -9.19 17.95
N THR A 308 1.60 -8.67 19.17
CA THR A 308 1.25 -7.27 19.47
C THR A 308 2.38 -6.32 19.07
N LEU A 309 2.11 -5.01 19.12
CA LEU A 309 3.04 -4.00 18.64
C LEU A 309 3.64 -3.19 19.79
N ARG A 310 4.96 -2.99 19.75
CA ARG A 310 5.67 -2.08 20.65
C ARG A 310 6.38 -1.01 19.84
N ARG A 311 6.04 0.27 20.07
CA ARG A 311 6.69 1.39 19.38
C ARG A 311 8.20 1.41 19.63
N VAL A 312 8.96 1.70 18.57
CA VAL A 312 10.42 1.85 18.56
C VAL A 312 10.82 3.29 18.29
N GLN A 313 10.10 3.96 17.38
CA GLN A 313 10.42 5.30 16.91
C GLN A 313 9.18 5.96 16.32
N THR A 314 9.06 7.26 16.51
CA THR A 314 8.29 8.16 15.63
C THR A 314 9.26 9.23 15.14
N ILE A 315 9.33 9.46 13.83
CA ILE A 315 10.23 10.43 13.19
C ILE A 315 9.45 11.27 12.17
N SER A 316 9.93 12.47 11.86
CA SER A 316 9.42 13.26 10.73
C SER A 316 9.44 12.43 9.44
N ALA A 317 8.39 12.57 8.63
CA ALA A 317 8.32 11.91 7.33
C ALA A 317 9.23 12.57 6.27
N GLY A 318 9.78 13.76 6.54
CA GLY A 318 10.58 14.51 5.58
C GLY A 318 9.79 15.09 4.39
N VAL A 319 8.49 14.81 4.32
CA VAL A 319 7.57 15.20 3.24
C VAL A 319 6.21 15.59 3.81
N ARG A 320 5.41 16.35 3.05
CA ARG A 320 4.06 16.77 3.46
C ARG A 320 2.99 15.82 2.95
N ILE A 321 2.09 15.43 3.85
CA ILE A 321 1.00 14.48 3.60
C ILE A 321 1.57 13.14 3.09
N PRO A 322 2.29 12.36 3.94
CA PRO A 322 2.85 11.06 3.60
C PRO A 322 1.75 10.00 3.47
N ARG A 323 0.92 10.13 2.42
CA ARG A 323 -0.26 9.28 2.19
C ARG A 323 0.14 7.84 1.89
N ASN A 324 1.34 7.62 1.36
CA ASN A 324 1.88 6.30 1.10
C ASN A 324 3.39 6.26 1.28
N PHE A 325 3.86 5.06 1.60
CA PHE A 325 5.26 4.70 1.52
C PHE A 325 5.35 3.20 1.19
N ASN A 326 6.51 2.77 0.72
CA ASN A 326 6.81 1.36 0.59
C ASN A 326 8.27 1.07 0.95
N LEU A 327 8.52 -0.18 1.33
CA LEU A 327 9.86 -0.70 1.51
C LEU A 327 10.34 -1.26 0.17
N ASP A 328 11.63 -1.13 -0.11
CA ASP A 328 12.25 -1.90 -1.18
C ASP A 328 12.17 -3.41 -0.83
N PRO A 329 12.28 -4.33 -1.81
CA PRO A 329 12.14 -5.76 -1.55
C PRO A 329 13.13 -6.32 -0.53
N SER A 330 14.32 -5.72 -0.42
CA SER A 330 15.30 -6.12 0.59
C SER A 330 14.93 -5.67 2.01
N GLY A 331 14.06 -4.67 2.12
CA GLY A 331 13.66 -4.04 3.37
C GLY A 331 14.69 -3.07 3.95
N ARG A 332 15.80 -2.81 3.26
CA ARG A 332 16.86 -1.90 3.71
C ARG A 332 16.49 -0.43 3.53
N TRP A 333 15.51 -0.13 2.70
CA TRP A 333 15.12 1.21 2.31
C TRP A 333 13.62 1.40 2.39
N LEU A 334 13.20 2.59 2.82
CA LEU A 334 11.82 3.03 2.81
C LEU A 334 11.71 4.32 2.01
N LEU A 335 10.77 4.35 1.06
CA LEU A 335 10.48 5.53 0.23
C LEU A 335 9.13 6.10 0.67
N ALA A 336 9.10 7.33 1.18
CA ALA A 336 7.91 8.02 1.63
C ALA A 336 7.53 9.16 0.67
N GLY A 337 6.31 9.11 0.13
CA GLY A 337 5.83 10.09 -0.85
C GLY A 337 5.10 11.26 -0.23
N GLY A 338 5.53 12.47 -0.58
CA GLY A 338 4.86 13.71 -0.23
C GLY A 338 3.74 14.03 -1.20
N GLN A 339 2.49 13.74 -0.82
CA GLN A 339 1.34 14.08 -1.67
C GLN A 339 1.27 15.59 -1.96
N SER A 340 1.59 16.43 -0.95
CA SER A 340 1.45 17.89 -1.07
C SER A 340 2.79 18.62 -1.24
N SER A 341 3.92 17.95 -1.00
CA SER A 341 5.25 18.50 -1.28
C SER A 341 5.80 18.07 -2.65
N GLU A 342 5.15 17.10 -3.32
CA GLU A 342 5.55 16.60 -4.64
C GLU A 342 7.00 16.09 -4.69
N ASP A 343 7.39 15.37 -3.63
CA ASP A 343 8.72 14.82 -3.44
C ASP A 343 8.67 13.44 -2.77
N ILE A 344 9.82 12.78 -2.71
CA ILE A 344 10.01 11.47 -2.08
C ILE A 344 11.20 11.56 -1.14
N GLN A 345 10.97 11.35 0.16
CA GLN A 345 12.06 11.18 1.12
C GLN A 345 12.42 9.69 1.20
N ILE A 346 13.72 9.40 1.09
CA ILE A 346 14.28 8.07 1.26
C ILE A 346 14.79 7.94 2.70
N PHE A 347 14.60 6.76 3.29
CA PHE A 347 15.13 6.41 4.60
C PHE A 347 15.90 5.11 4.50
N SER A 348 17.06 5.03 5.16
CA SER A 348 17.68 3.74 5.47
C SER A 348 16.99 3.10 6.67
N VAL A 349 16.90 1.78 6.64
CA VAL A 349 16.33 0.94 7.70
C VAL A 349 17.47 0.26 8.45
N ALA A 350 17.59 0.53 9.75
CA ALA A 350 18.59 -0.13 10.58
C ALA A 350 18.24 -1.63 10.76
N GLU A 351 19.18 -2.52 10.42
CA GLU A 351 18.96 -3.98 10.40
C GLU A 351 18.57 -4.56 11.78
N ASP A 352 19.11 -3.98 12.86
CA ASP A 352 18.94 -4.47 14.23
C ASP A 352 17.63 -4.04 14.88
N SER A 353 17.20 -2.81 14.60
CA SER A 353 16.17 -2.09 15.32
C SER A 353 14.98 -1.69 14.45
N GLY A 354 15.14 -1.73 13.13
CA GLY A 354 14.16 -1.24 12.17
C GLY A 354 14.03 0.27 12.10
N LYS A 355 14.82 1.02 12.88
CA LYS A 355 14.74 2.48 12.94
C LYS A 355 15.04 3.10 11.58
N LEU A 356 14.30 4.14 11.25
CA LEU A 356 14.44 4.91 10.03
C LEU A 356 15.41 6.08 10.26
N THR A 357 16.31 6.28 9.30
CA THR A 357 17.19 7.45 9.22
C THR A 357 17.04 8.10 7.84
N PRO A 358 16.73 9.40 7.74
CA PRO A 358 16.67 10.08 6.44
C PRO A 358 17.98 9.90 5.66
N HIS A 359 17.85 9.61 4.38
CA HIS A 359 18.96 9.38 3.47
C HIS A 359 18.86 10.33 2.27
N GLY A 360 19.81 11.25 2.18
CA GLY A 360 19.82 12.29 1.14
C GLY A 360 18.68 13.30 1.26
N GLU A 361 18.68 14.25 0.33
CA GLU A 361 17.59 15.22 0.17
C GLU A 361 16.38 14.57 -0.54
N PRO A 362 15.14 15.03 -0.27
CA PRO A 362 13.97 14.58 -1.01
C PRO A 362 14.12 14.72 -2.54
N VAL A 363 13.69 13.69 -3.27
CA VAL A 363 13.72 13.67 -4.74
C VAL A 363 12.39 14.17 -5.28
N ALA A 364 12.41 15.15 -6.18
CA ALA A 364 11.19 15.69 -6.78
C ALA A 364 10.40 14.62 -7.57
N CYS A 365 9.10 14.56 -7.31
CA CYS A 365 8.14 13.71 -7.98
C CYS A 365 6.85 14.49 -8.28
N PRO A 366 6.79 15.16 -9.45
CA PRO A 366 5.64 15.97 -9.84
C PRO A 366 4.30 15.24 -9.71
N GLY A 367 3.31 15.93 -9.18
CA GLY A 367 1.95 15.40 -8.98
C GLY A 367 1.72 14.65 -7.67
N GLY A 368 2.73 14.52 -6.80
CA GLY A 368 2.55 14.02 -5.43
C GLY A 368 2.33 12.51 -5.37
N PRO A 369 3.38 11.70 -5.17
CA PRO A 369 3.26 10.24 -5.16
C PRO A 369 2.48 9.73 -3.94
N ILE A 370 1.49 8.88 -4.20
CA ILE A 370 0.53 8.33 -3.23
C ILE A 370 0.35 6.80 -3.32
N CYS A 371 1.18 6.11 -4.11
CA CYS A 371 1.37 4.66 -4.07
C CYS A 371 2.70 4.30 -4.73
N PHE A 372 3.37 3.24 -4.26
CA PHE A 372 4.67 2.78 -4.76
C PHE A 372 4.62 1.27 -5.02
N GLN A 373 5.03 0.84 -6.21
CA GLN A 373 5.17 -0.58 -6.56
C GLN A 373 6.56 -0.84 -7.16
N PHE A 374 7.34 -1.67 -6.48
CA PHE A 374 8.63 -2.14 -6.95
C PHE A 374 8.41 -3.30 -7.93
N VAL A 375 9.04 -3.23 -9.10
CA VAL A 375 9.05 -4.34 -10.06
C VAL A 375 10.10 -5.36 -9.61
N PRO A 376 9.77 -6.65 -9.40
CA PRO A 376 10.76 -7.66 -9.04
C PRO A 376 11.98 -7.63 -9.96
N GLU A 377 13.16 -7.85 -9.39
CA GLU A 377 14.37 -8.12 -10.18
C GLU A 377 14.35 -9.60 -10.63
N ASP A 378 14.79 -9.87 -11.85
CA ASP A 378 14.93 -11.23 -12.42
C ASP A 378 16.00 -12.09 -11.71
#